data_AF-A0A803M4R2-F1
#
_entry.id   AF-A0A803M4R2-F1
#
_cell.length_a   1.000
_cell.length_b   1.000
_cell.length_c   1.000
_cell.angle_alpha   90.00
_cell.angle_beta   90.00
_cell.angle_gamma   90.00
#
_symmetry.space_group_name_H-M   'P 1'
#
loop_
_entity.id
_entity.type
_entity.pdbx_description
1 polymer ?
#
loop_
_entity_poly.entity_id
_entity_poly.type
_entity_poly.pdbx_seq_one_letter_code
_entity_poly.pdbx_strand_id
1 'polypeptide(L)'
;MSSSAQQKNIAEGRHPVDPKDPHIQEIAAWAVAEYDKEHGKHLVYVKTLKAEEERNIGSTRYFIDLEASDDCKINKYSAKVLEIENQAHTKKLEEFKQKENAPILVAN
;
A
#
# COMPACT_ATOMS: atom_id res chain seq x y z
N MET A 1 -40.10 6.13 -1.09
CA MET A 1 -39.51 5.76 0.22
C MET A 1 -38.47 4.68 -0.01
N SER A 2 -37.43 4.62 0.84
CA SER A 2 -36.14 3.89 0.73
C SER A 2 -35.05 4.74 0.06
N SER A 3 -34.23 5.56 0.72
CA SER A 3 -33.40 5.43 1.95
C SER A 3 -32.27 4.40 1.85
N SER A 4 -31.05 4.95 1.75
CA SER A 4 -29.77 4.50 2.33
C SER A 4 -29.12 3.20 1.84
N ALA A 5 -27.97 3.33 1.16
CA ALA A 5 -26.66 3.01 1.74
C ALA A 5 -25.57 3.24 0.68
N GLN A 6 -24.42 3.76 1.12
CA GLN A 6 -23.31 4.20 0.27
C GLN A 6 -22.95 3.19 -0.83
N GLN A 7 -22.96 3.67 -2.06
CA GLN A 7 -22.44 2.99 -3.24
C GLN A 7 -20.92 2.83 -3.06
N LYS A 8 -20.50 1.75 -2.40
CA LYS A 8 -19.11 1.30 -2.39
C LYS A 8 -18.79 0.91 -3.83
N ASN A 9 -18.09 1.79 -4.56
CA ASN A 9 -17.47 1.47 -5.84
C ASN A 9 -16.47 0.34 -5.62
N ILE A 10 -16.93 -0.91 -5.71
CA ILE A 10 -16.06 -2.07 -5.82
C ILE A 10 -15.56 -2.03 -7.26
N ALA A 11 -14.33 -1.56 -7.47
CA ALA A 11 -13.66 -1.74 -8.75
C ALA A 11 -13.65 -3.24 -9.05
N GLU A 12 -14.42 -3.65 -10.06
CA GLU A 12 -14.57 -5.04 -10.52
C GLU A 12 -13.18 -5.67 -10.73
N GLY A 13 -12.67 -6.43 -9.75
CA GLY A 13 -11.36 -7.11 -9.85
C GLY A 13 -10.40 -6.92 -8.68
N ARG A 14 -10.65 -5.99 -7.76
CA ARG A 14 -9.87 -5.89 -6.51
C ARG A 14 -10.53 -6.64 -5.37
N HIS A 15 -9.77 -7.50 -4.71
CA HIS A 15 -10.20 -8.29 -3.57
C HIS A 15 -9.47 -7.82 -2.31
N PRO A 16 -10.19 -7.40 -1.26
CA PRO A 16 -9.57 -7.11 0.02
C PRO A 16 -8.88 -8.36 0.58
N VAL A 17 -7.66 -8.19 1.09
CA VAL A 17 -6.88 -9.24 1.77
C VAL A 17 -6.54 -8.80 3.18
N ASP A 18 -6.16 -9.76 4.04
CA ASP A 18 -5.82 -9.44 5.42
C ASP A 18 -4.51 -8.62 5.46
N PRO A 19 -4.52 -7.37 5.95
CA PRO A 19 -3.30 -6.58 6.09
C PRO A 19 -2.30 -7.18 7.11
N LYS A 20 -2.73 -8.13 7.93
CA LYS A 20 -1.88 -8.86 8.88
C LYS A 20 -1.32 -10.16 8.30
N ASP A 21 -1.69 -10.52 7.07
CA ASP A 21 -1.10 -11.66 6.39
C ASP A 21 0.43 -11.46 6.28
N PRO A 22 1.25 -12.46 6.68
CA PRO A 22 2.70 -12.34 6.64
C PRO A 22 3.25 -11.99 5.25
N HIS A 23 2.66 -12.50 4.18
CA HIS A 23 3.06 -12.21 2.80
C HIS A 23 2.79 -10.74 2.45
N ILE A 24 1.64 -10.22 2.86
CA ILE A 24 1.28 -8.81 2.66
C ILE A 24 2.19 -7.88 3.46
N GLN A 25 2.56 -8.25 4.69
CA GLN A 25 3.52 -7.49 5.49
C GLN A 25 4.92 -7.49 4.85
N GLU A 26 5.36 -8.62 4.31
CA GLU A 26 6.63 -8.73 3.59
C GLU A 26 6.64 -7.83 2.34
N ILE A 27 5.58 -7.87 1.53
CA ILE A 27 5.46 -7.00 0.33
C ILE A 27 5.44 -5.52 0.72
N ALA A 28 4.73 -5.16 1.79
CA ALA A 28 4.66 -3.78 2.28
C ALA A 28 6.03 -3.28 2.76
N ALA A 29 6.74 -4.10 3.55
CA ALA A 29 8.08 -3.77 4.03
C ALA A 29 9.08 -3.67 2.88
N TRP A 30 9.01 -4.58 1.90
CA TRP A 30 9.82 -4.53 0.69
C TRP A 30 9.57 -3.23 -0.10
N ALA A 31 8.31 -2.82 -0.28
CA ALA A 31 7.98 -1.60 -1.00
C ALA A 31 8.55 -0.34 -0.34
N VAL A 32 8.52 -0.27 0.99
CA VAL A 32 9.14 0.84 1.75
C VAL A 32 10.66 0.84 1.55
N ALA A 33 11.31 -0.32 1.66
CA ALA A 33 12.75 -0.44 1.49
C ALA A 33 13.20 -0.10 0.06
N GLU A 34 12.45 -0.52 -0.96
CA GLU A 34 12.79 -0.21 -2.36
C GLU A 34 12.63 1.30 -2.65
N TYR A 35 11.55 1.92 -2.15
CA TYR A 35 11.38 3.37 -2.27
C TYR A 35 12.46 4.14 -1.51
N ASP A 36 12.83 3.70 -0.31
CA ASP A 36 13.88 4.30 0.50
C ASP A 36 15.25 4.24 -0.20
N LYS A 37 15.59 3.09 -0.79
CA LYS A 37 16.81 2.90 -1.57
C LYS A 37 16.90 3.83 -2.78
N GLU A 38 15.78 4.11 -3.45
CA GLU A 38 15.73 5.00 -4.61
C GLU A 38 15.79 6.49 -4.24
N HIS A 39 15.26 6.88 -3.06
CA HIS A 39 15.04 8.30 -2.70
C HIS A 39 15.85 8.78 -1.49
N GLY A 40 16.53 7.89 -0.75
CA GLY A 40 17.33 8.22 0.43
C GLY A 40 16.53 8.89 1.55
N LYS A 41 15.32 8.40 1.83
CA LYS A 41 14.33 9.06 2.71
C LYS A 41 14.39 8.62 4.18
N HIS A 42 15.21 7.61 4.51
CA HIS A 42 15.26 6.93 5.81
C HIS A 42 13.88 6.43 6.28
N LEU A 43 13.08 5.89 5.37
CA LEU A 43 11.75 5.41 5.71
C LEU A 43 11.78 4.03 6.37
N VAL A 44 11.14 3.93 7.54
CA VAL A 44 11.00 2.66 8.28
C VAL A 44 9.55 2.20 8.23
N TYR A 45 9.31 0.97 7.75
CA TYR A 45 7.99 0.35 7.75
C TYR A 45 7.47 0.19 9.19
N VAL A 46 6.23 0.63 9.44
CA VAL A 46 5.57 0.53 10.76
C VAL A 46 4.52 -0.58 10.75
N LYS A 47 3.52 -0.47 9.86
CA LYS A 47 2.44 -1.45 9.71
C LYS A 47 1.66 -1.27 8.43
N THR A 48 0.96 -2.32 8.02
CA THR A 48 -0.04 -2.27 6.96
C THR A 48 -1.41 -1.91 7.55
N LEU A 49 -2.10 -0.95 6.96
CA LEU A 49 -3.44 -0.50 7.34
C LEU A 49 -4.53 -1.24 6.56
N LYS A 50 -4.32 -1.40 5.26
CA LYS A 50 -5.26 -2.03 4.33
C LYS A 50 -4.48 -2.64 3.18
N ALA A 51 -4.96 -3.77 2.68
CA ALA A 51 -4.42 -4.37 1.48
C ALA A 51 -5.55 -4.89 0.59
N GLU A 52 -5.36 -4.77 -0.71
CA GLU A 52 -6.20 -5.35 -1.75
C GLU A 52 -5.30 -6.02 -2.79
N GLU A 53 -5.74 -7.13 -3.35
CA GLU A 53 -5.07 -7.80 -4.46
C GLU A 53 -5.92 -7.73 -5.74
N GLU A 54 -5.25 -7.67 -6.88
CA GLU A 54 -5.81 -7.81 -8.22
C GLU A 54 -5.03 -8.92 -8.92
N ARG A 55 -5.69 -10.05 -9.13
CA ARG A 55 -5.07 -11.25 -9.71
C ARG A 55 -5.17 -11.20 -11.23
N ASN A 56 -4.04 -11.29 -11.92
CA ASN A 56 -3.93 -11.33 -13.37
C ASN A 56 -3.31 -12.66 -13.81
N ILE A 57 -3.40 -12.99 -15.11
CA ILE A 57 -2.79 -14.22 -15.63
C ILE A 57 -1.26 -14.10 -15.52
N GLY A 58 -0.65 -14.86 -14.61
CA GLY A 58 0.80 -14.92 -14.38
C GLY A 58 1.38 -13.78 -13.52
N SER A 59 0.54 -12.95 -12.91
CA SER A 59 0.99 -11.94 -11.94
C SER A 59 -0.12 -11.53 -10.98
N THR A 60 0.27 -11.12 -9.77
CA THR A 60 -0.63 -10.58 -8.76
C THR A 60 -0.19 -9.17 -8.42
N ARG A 61 -1.13 -8.23 -8.43
CA ARG A 61 -0.89 -6.84 -8.08
C ARG A 61 -1.49 -6.51 -6.73
N TYR A 62 -0.69 -5.98 -5.83
CA TYR A 62 -1.10 -5.58 -4.49
C TYR A 62 -1.20 -4.06 -4.39
N PHE A 63 -2.30 -3.61 -3.79
CA PHE A 63 -2.54 -2.22 -3.41
C PHE A 63 -2.52 -2.16 -1.90
N ILE A 64 -1.48 -1.53 -1.35
CA ILE A 64 -1.18 -1.56 0.07
C ILE A 64 -1.21 -0.15 0.62
N ASP A 65 -2.07 0.09 1.60
CA ASP A 65 -2.02 1.27 2.44
C ASP A 65 -1.22 0.94 3.68
N LEU A 66 -0.15 1.69 3.94
CA LEU A 66 0.78 1.42 5.03
C LEU A 66 1.17 2.69 5.76
N GLU A 67 1.68 2.53 6.98
CA GLU A 67 2.34 3.59 7.73
C GLU A 67 3.86 3.35 7.70
N ALA A 68 4.61 4.41 7.42
CA ALA A 68 6.06 4.42 7.51
C ALA A 68 6.52 5.68 8.26
N SER A 69 7.64 5.56 8.96
CA SER A 69 8.23 6.63 9.76
C SER A 69 9.42 7.25 9.04
N ASP A 70 9.51 8.58 8.99
CA ASP A 70 10.65 9.36 8.50
C ASP A 70 11.49 9.92 9.67
N ASP A 71 11.99 9.02 10.52
CA ASP A 71 12.61 9.29 11.84
C ASP A 71 11.69 9.91 12.89
N CYS A 72 11.00 11.00 12.55
CA CYS A 72 10.25 11.82 13.51
C CYS A 72 8.74 11.77 13.31
N LYS A 73 8.24 11.41 12.13
CA LYS A 73 6.80 11.42 11.83
C LYS A 73 6.37 10.13 11.17
N ILE A 74 5.25 9.60 11.67
CA ILE A 74 4.54 8.51 11.02
C ILE A 74 3.62 9.12 9.98
N ASN A 75 3.86 8.79 8.72
CA ASN A 75 3.04 9.19 7.59
C ASN A 75 2.36 7.98 6.97
N LYS A 76 1.22 8.23 6.33
CA LYS A 76 0.48 7.20 5.58
C LYS A 76 0.94 7.20 4.14
N TYR A 77 1.10 6.02 3.58
CA TYR A 77 1.54 5.80 2.21
C TYR A 77 0.62 4.82 1.50
N SER A 78 0.60 4.92 0.18
CA SER A 78 0.01 3.96 -0.75
C SER A 78 1.15 3.37 -1.56
N ALA A 79 1.25 2.04 -1.57
CA ALA A 79 2.17 1.29 -2.41
C ALA A 79 1.37 0.43 -3.39
N LYS A 80 1.88 0.33 -4.61
CA LYS A 80 1.38 -0.55 -5.66
C LYS A 80 2.51 -1.45 -6.10
N VAL A 81 2.38 -2.74 -5.83
CA VAL A 81 3.43 -3.74 -6.10
C VAL A 81 2.89 -4.79 -7.05
N LEU A 82 3.64 -5.10 -8.09
CA LEU A 82 3.36 -6.21 -9.01
C LEU A 82 4.31 -7.37 -8.69
N GLU A 83 3.76 -8.54 -8.41
CA GLU A 83 4.47 -9.80 -8.22
C GLU A 83 4.23 -10.69 -9.44
N ILE A 84 5.29 -11.14 -10.11
CA ILE A 84 5.22 -11.97 -11.32
C ILE A 84 5.48 -13.43 -10.92
N GLU A 85 4.50 -14.30 -11.11
CA GLU A 85 4.55 -15.69 -10.65
C GLU A 85 5.49 -16.56 -11.50
N ASN A 86 5.54 -16.30 -12.82
CA ASN A 86 6.29 -17.13 -13.78
C ASN A 86 7.75 -16.69 -14.02
N GLN A 87 8.23 -15.65 -13.32
CA GLN A 87 9.61 -15.15 -13.47
C GLN A 87 10.26 -14.99 -12.10
N ALA A 88 10.98 -16.02 -11.63
CA ALA A 88 11.89 -15.99 -10.48
C ALA A 88 11.43 -15.11 -9.29
N HIS A 89 10.14 -15.14 -8.94
CA HIS A 89 9.54 -14.30 -7.89
C HIS A 89 9.89 -12.81 -8.02
N THR A 90 9.89 -12.28 -9.23
CA THR A 90 10.21 -10.87 -9.50
C THR A 90 9.09 -9.99 -8.94
N LYS A 91 9.46 -9.08 -8.03
CA LYS A 91 8.58 -8.01 -7.54
C LYS A 91 8.99 -6.69 -8.20
N LYS A 92 7.99 -5.87 -8.53
CA LYS A 92 8.18 -4.53 -9.09
C LYS A 92 7.34 -3.52 -8.32
N LEU A 93 7.99 -2.47 -7.82
CA LEU A 93 7.31 -1.32 -7.25
C LEU A 93 6.79 -0.48 -8.42
N GLU A 94 5.48 -0.47 -8.64
CA GLU A 94 4.86 0.33 -9.69
C GLU A 94 4.61 1.77 -9.23
N GLU A 95 4.25 1.95 -7.96
CA GLU A 95 3.94 3.25 -7.39
C GLU A 95 4.16 3.26 -5.88
N PHE A 96 4.70 4.36 -5.36
CA PHE A 96 4.78 4.62 -3.93
C PHE A 96 4.52 6.11 -3.69
N LYS A 97 3.45 6.43 -2.94
CA LYS A 97 3.00 7.80 -2.72
C LYS A 97 2.62 8.02 -1.27
N GLN A 98 3.02 9.15 -0.71
CA GLN A 98 2.47 9.63 0.56
C GLN A 98 1.00 9.97 0.35
N LYS A 99 0.11 9.41 1.17
CA LYS A 99 -1.27 9.88 1.25
C LYS A 99 -1.23 11.17 2.06
N GLU A 100 -1.76 12.25 1.51
CA GLU A 100 -1.84 13.53 2.24
C GLU A 100 -2.45 13.27 3.62
N ASN A 101 -1.63 13.42 4.66
CA ASN A 101 -2.16 13.71 5.98
C ASN A 101 -2.77 15.10 5.82
N ALA A 102 -4.09 15.20 6.02
CA ALA A 102 -4.77 16.50 6.04
C ALA A 102 -3.89 17.46 6.85
N PRO A 103 -3.53 18.64 6.31
CA PRO A 103 -2.66 19.56 7.01
C PRO A 103 -3.31 19.84 8.36
N ILE A 104 -2.60 19.54 9.45
CA ILE A 104 -2.98 20.04 10.77
C ILE A 104 -2.82 21.55 10.62
N LEU A 105 -3.93 22.24 10.37
CA LEU A 105 -4.02 23.68 10.53
C LEU A 105 -3.78 23.96 12.01
N VAL A 106 -2.52 24.19 12.37
CA VAL A 106 -2.19 24.84 13.63
C VAL A 106 -2.66 26.27 13.47
N ALA A 107 -3.88 26.55 13.95
CA ALA A 107 -4.34 27.91 14.15
C ALA A 107 -3.52 28.50 15.30
N ASN A 108 -2.67 29.48 14.98
CA ASN A 108 -2.03 30.37 15.95
C ASN A 108 -2.93 31.59 16.17
#